data_AF-A0A925M7A0-F1
#
_entry.id   AF-A0A925M7A0-F1
#
_cell.length_a   1.000
_cell.length_b   1.000
_cell.length_c   1.000
_cell.angle_alpha   90.00
_cell.angle_beta   90.00
_cell.angle_gamma   90.00
#
_symmetry.space_group_name_H-M   'P 1'
#
loop_
_entity.id
_entity.type
_entity.pdbx_description
1 polymer ?
#
loop_
_entity_poly.entity_id
_entity_poly.type
_entity_poly.pdbx_seq_one_letter_code
_entity_poly.pdbx_strand_id
1 'polypeptide(L)' 'MTDREAKSRAVKILAKSIYRDLEAQGYDEKQIVALATELISEVTSKMARVGDKQQLA' A
#
# COMPACT_ATOMS: atom_id res chain seq x y z
N MET A 1 -10.71 20.79 -7.88
CA MET A 1 -10.02 19.59 -7.38
C MET A 1 -8.57 19.66 -7.85
N THR A 2 -7.62 19.58 -6.93
CA THR A 2 -6.20 19.49 -7.27
C THR A 2 -5.83 18.06 -7.63
N ASP A 3 -4.78 17.87 -8.44
CA ASP A 3 -4.30 16.53 -8.82
C ASP A 3 -3.95 15.66 -7.61
N ARG A 4 -3.48 16.28 -6.52
CA ARG A 4 -3.15 15.59 -5.26
C ARG A 4 -4.39 15.02 -4.57
N GLU A 5 -5.48 15.77 -4.56
CA GLU A 5 -6.76 15.31 -3.99
C GLU A 5 -7.38 14.20 -4.84
N ALA A 6 -7.32 14.33 -6.18
CA ALA A 6 -7.78 13.30 -7.10
C ALA A 6 -7.01 11.99 -6.92
N LYS A 7 -5.68 12.05 -6.82
CA LYS A 7 -4.83 10.88 -6.53
C LYS A 7 -5.15 10.25 -5.18
N SER A 8 -5.31 11.06 -4.14
CA SER A 8 -5.69 10.56 -2.80
C SER A 8 -7.04 9.84 -2.82
N ARG A 9 -8.02 10.37 -3.57
CA ARG A 9 -9.33 9.73 -3.73
C ARG A 9 -9.23 8.42 -4.52
N ALA A 10 -8.45 8.38 -5.59
CA ALA A 10 -8.23 7.19 -6.39
C ALA A 10 -7.61 6.05 -5.56
N VAL A 11 -6.62 6.36 -4.72
CA VAL A 11 -6.01 5.38 -3.80
C VAL A 11 -7.04 4.79 -2.83
N LYS A 12 -7.91 5.63 -2.25
CA LYS A 12 -8.98 5.15 -1.37
C LYS A 12 -9.96 4.21 -2.07
N ILE A 13 -10.29 4.51 -3.33
CA ILE A 13 -11.18 3.66 -4.13
C ILE A 13 -10.50 2.31 -4.41
N LEU A 14 -9.23 2.34 -4.81
CA LEU A 14 -8.45 1.15 -5.09
C LEU A 14 -8.34 0.25 -3.86
N ALA A 15 -8.01 0.81 -2.69
CA ALA A 15 -7.93 0.06 -1.44
C ALA A 15 -9.24 -0.67 -1.11
N LYS A 16 -10.38 0.00 -1.29
CA LYS A 16 -11.71 -0.61 -1.11
C LYS A 16 -12.02 -1.70 -2.13
N SER A 17 -11.56 -1.55 -3.37
CA SER A 17 -11.75 -2.58 -4.40
C SER A 17 -10.96 -3.83 -4.05
N ILE A 18 -9.67 -3.67 -3.77
CA ILE A 18 -8.77 -4.78 -3.41
C ILE A 18 -9.31 -5.52 -2.18
N TYR A 19 -9.75 -4.80 -1.16
CA TYR A 19 -10.33 -5.41 0.04
C TYR A 19 -11.53 -6.31 -0.30
N ARG A 20 -12.49 -5.81 -1.06
CA ARG A 20 -13.67 -6.60 -1.48
C ARG A 20 -13.29 -7.79 -2.36
N ASP A 21 -12.31 -7.61 -3.24
CA ASP A 21 -11.84 -8.67 -4.13
C ASP A 21 -11.16 -9.80 -3.33
N LEU A 22 -10.44 -9.46 -2.25
CA LEU A 22 -9.86 -10.44 -1.33
C LEU A 22 -10.93 -11.18 -0.52
N GLU A 23 -11.93 -10.47 0.01
CA GLU A 23 -13.07 -11.11 0.67
C GLU A 23 -13.82 -12.07 -0.28
N ALA A 24 -14.05 -11.65 -1.54
CA ALA A 24 -14.70 -12.48 -2.55
C ALA A 24 -13.90 -13.75 -2.91
N GLN A 25 -12.58 -13.72 -2.74
CA GLN A 25 -11.70 -14.87 -2.89
C GLN A 25 -11.65 -15.77 -1.65
N GLY A 26 -12.31 -15.37 -0.55
CA GLY A 26 -12.40 -16.14 0.69
C GLY A 26 -11.27 -15.87 1.69
N TYR A 27 -10.49 -14.80 1.51
CA TYR A 27 -9.51 -14.40 2.53
C TYR A 27 -10.20 -13.80 3.75
N ASP A 28 -9.78 -14.23 4.94
CA ASP A 28 -10.25 -13.65 6.18
C ASP A 28 -9.53 -12.33 6.52
N GLU A 29 -10.11 -11.57 7.45
CA GLU A 29 -9.56 -10.28 7.88
C GLU A 29 -8.11 -10.38 8.37
N LYS A 30 -7.73 -11.48 9.03
CA LYS A 30 -6.36 -11.66 9.57
C LYS A 30 -5.35 -11.85 8.44
N GLN A 31 -5.72 -12.61 7.41
CA GLN A 31 -4.90 -12.80 6.22
C GLN A 31 -4.74 -11.51 5.43
N ILE A 32 -5.81 -10.71 5.30
CA ILE A 32 -5.77 -9.40 4.65
C ILE A 32 -4.87 -8.43 5.43
N VAL A 33 -4.96 -8.43 6.76
CA VAL A 33 -4.07 -7.62 7.62
C VAL A 33 -2.62 -8.05 7.46
N ALA A 34 -2.33 -9.36 7.48
CA ALA A 34 -0.97 -9.88 7.27
C ALA A 34 -0.40 -9.41 5.91
N LEU A 35 -1.19 -9.48 4.85
CA LEU A 35 -0.80 -8.96 3.53
C LEU A 35 -0.49 -7.46 3.57
N ALA A 36 -1.34 -6.66 4.22
CA ALA A 36 -1.13 -5.23 4.34
C ALA A 36 0.17 -4.92 5.10
N THR A 37 0.48 -5.68 6.16
CA THR A 37 1.74 -5.56 6.89
C THR A 37 2.94 -5.86 6.01
N GLU A 38 2.91 -6.93 5.21
CA GLU A 38 3.99 -7.27 4.28
C GLU A 38 4.22 -6.16 3.24
N LEU A 39 3.15 -5.58 2.69
CA LEU A 39 3.24 -4.46 1.75
C LEU A 39 3.87 -3.21 2.40
N ILE A 40 3.52 -2.91 3.65
CA ILE A 40 4.13 -1.81 4.41
C ILE A 40 5.62 -2.08 4.61
N SER A 41 6.00 -3.30 5.00
CA SER A 41 7.39 -3.71 5.19
C SER A 41 8.22 -3.55 3.91
N GLU A 42 7.70 -3.96 2.76
CA GLU A 42 8.41 -3.84 1.48
C GLU A 42 8.60 -2.37 1.08
N VAL A 43 7.55 -1.55 1.19
CA VAL A 43 7.63 -0.12 0.84
C VAL A 43 8.60 0.63 1.75
N THR A 44 8.51 0.39 3.06
CA THR A 44 9.42 1.04 4.03
C THR A 44 10.87 0.59 3.84
N SER A 45 11.09 -0.70 3.57
CA SER A 45 12.42 -1.23 3.22
C SER A 45 12.98 -0.57 1.96
N LYS A 46 12.16 -0.39 0.93
CA LYS A 46 12.55 0.32 -0.29
C LYS A 46 12.90 1.78 -0.01
N MET A 47 12.13 2.48 0.83
CA MET A 47 12.40 3.86 1.21
C MET A 47 13.73 3.99 1.97
N ALA A 48 14.02 3.06 2.89
CA ALA A 48 15.29 3.04 3.62
C ALA A 48 16.49 2.88 2.67
N ARG A 49 16.42 1.93 1.72
CA ARG A 49 17.48 1.72 0.71
C ARG A 49 17.70 2.95 -0.19
N VAL A 50 16.65 3.71 -0.49
CA VAL A 50 16.76 4.95 -1.26
C VAL A 50 17.40 6.06 -0.42
N GLY A 51 17.08 6.14 0.87
CA GLY A 51 17.71 7.07 1.81
C GLY A 51 19.21 6.85 1.94
N ASP A 52 19.66 5.60 1.99
CA ASP A 52 21.10 5.25 2.06
C ASP A 52 21.86 5.68 0.79
N LYS A 53 21.24 5.54 -0.39
CA LYS A 53 21.87 5.95 -1.67
C LYS A 53 22.00 7.47 -1.81
N GLN A 54 21.18 8.27 -1.12
CA GLN A 54 21.28 9.73 -1.13
C GLN A 54 22.35 10.27 -0.18
N GLN A 55 22.83 9.49 0.79
CA GLN A 55 23.88 9.92 1.73
C GLN A 55 25.30 9.61 1.23
N LEU A 56 25.45 8.76 0.21
CA LEU A 56 26.73 8.32 -0.36
C LEU A 56 27.10 9.03 -1.67
N ALA A 57 26.30 10.02 -2.10
CA ALA A 57 26.52 10.87 -3.29
C ALA A 57 26.73 12.32 -2.87
#